data_AF-A0A4R1MLA9-F1
#
_entry.id   AF-A0A4R1MLA9-F1
#
_cell.length_a   1.000
_cell.length_b   1.000
_cell.length_c   1.000
_cell.angle_alpha   90.00
_cell.angle_beta   90.00
_cell.angle_gamma   90.00
#
_symmetry.space_group_name_H-M   'P 1'
#
loop_
_entity.id
_entity.type
_entity.pdbx_description
1 polymer ?
#
loop_
_entity_poly.entity_id
_entity_poly.type
_entity_poly.pdbx_seq_one_letter_code
_entity_poly.pdbx_strand_id
1 'polypeptide(L)'
;MKNKILRIVGIYSILFTICTSSFVVFASAIHYRNEGEKTAPTYPINANNETYGSLADAISEDTEPDLVLVQLADGTLGYVRNEDLTGEVPNNPEEAVAMQIEKENRIQRARGLKIGETINVYDVNGEIILGEFFIFDELPALINETPLESK
;
A
#
# COMPACT_ATOMS: atom_id res chain seq x y z
N MET A 1 9.64 67.75 27.86
CA MET A 1 9.14 66.35 27.98
C MET A 1 8.35 65.91 26.74
N LYS A 2 7.43 66.73 26.21
CA LYS A 2 6.59 66.40 25.04
C LYS A 2 7.36 66.01 23.76
N ASN A 3 8.50 66.65 23.52
CA ASN A 3 9.42 66.43 22.40
C ASN A 3 10.31 65.19 22.52
N LYS A 4 10.49 64.65 23.73
CA LYS A 4 11.18 63.34 23.95
C LYS A 4 10.21 62.17 23.72
N ILE A 5 8.95 62.34 24.13
CA ILE A 5 7.87 61.36 23.94
C ILE A 5 7.51 61.22 22.46
N LEU A 6 7.41 62.32 21.72
CA LEU A 6 7.08 62.30 20.28
C LEU A 6 8.15 61.58 19.43
N ARG A 7 9.43 61.63 19.84
CA ARG A 7 10.53 60.91 19.17
C ARG A 7 10.52 59.41 19.45
N ILE A 8 10.16 59.00 20.66
CA ILE A 8 10.08 57.57 21.04
C ILE A 8 8.92 56.88 20.33
N VAL A 9 7.74 57.52 20.29
CA VAL A 9 6.56 56.97 19.60
C VAL A 9 6.79 56.82 18.08
N GLY A 10 7.49 57.77 17.45
CA GLY A 10 7.82 57.69 16.03
C GLY A 10 8.76 56.52 15.67
N ILE A 11 9.73 56.19 16.54
CA ILE A 11 10.67 55.09 16.32
C ILE A 11 9.98 53.72 16.46
N TYR A 12 9.11 53.57 17.46
CA TYR A 12 8.33 52.33 17.63
C TYR A 12 7.32 52.10 16.51
N SER A 13 6.74 53.17 15.93
CA SER A 13 5.85 53.06 14.76
C SER A 13 6.55 52.53 13.50
N ILE A 14 7.85 52.82 13.32
CA ILE A 14 8.63 52.37 12.15
C ILE A 14 9.12 50.93 12.33
N LEU A 15 9.47 50.52 13.54
CA LEU A 15 9.87 49.14 13.84
C LEU A 15 8.70 48.16 13.77
N PHE A 16 7.49 48.61 14.14
CA PHE A 16 6.29 47.79 14.07
C PHE A 16 5.86 47.48 12.63
N THR A 17 6.00 48.43 11.70
CA THR A 17 5.66 48.21 10.28
C THR A 17 6.62 47.26 9.56
N ILE A 18 7.93 47.36 9.84
CA ILE A 18 8.94 46.47 9.26
C ILE A 18 8.71 45.00 9.69
N CYS A 19 8.24 44.77 10.92
CA CYS A 19 7.92 43.45 11.43
C CYS A 19 6.72 42.80 10.70
N THR A 20 5.69 43.58 10.37
CA THR A 20 4.50 43.06 9.67
C THR A 20 4.80 42.61 8.24
N SER A 21 5.69 43.31 7.53
CA SER A 21 6.08 42.96 6.16
C SER A 21 6.88 41.65 6.07
N SER A 22 7.63 41.28 7.11
CA SER A 22 8.37 40.00 7.13
C SER A 22 7.48 38.78 7.44
N PHE A 23 6.29 38.99 8.01
CA PHE A 23 5.38 37.88 8.36
C PHE A 23 4.62 37.33 7.14
N VAL A 24 4.29 38.18 6.16
CA VAL A 24 3.49 37.77 4.99
C VAL A 24 4.27 36.83 4.05
N VAL A 25 5.60 37.00 3.93
CA VAL A 25 6.43 36.11 3.08
C VAL A 25 6.64 34.74 3.72
N PHE A 26 6.66 34.64 5.05
CA PHE A 26 6.82 33.36 5.75
C PHE A 26 5.57 32.50 5.62
N ALA A 27 4.37 33.09 5.65
CA ALA A 27 3.10 32.35 5.53
C ALA A 27 2.98 31.59 4.19
N SER A 28 3.50 32.15 3.09
CA SER A 28 3.47 31.50 1.77
C SER A 28 4.36 30.26 1.66
N ALA A 29 5.43 30.17 2.47
CA ALA A 29 6.29 28.99 2.51
C ALA A 29 5.71 27.84 3.35
N ILE A 30 4.78 28.13 4.27
CA ILE A 30 4.14 27.11 5.12
C ILE A 30 3.05 26.33 4.35
N HIS A 31 2.57 26.85 3.21
CA HIS A 31 1.50 26.21 2.42
C HIS A 31 1.96 25.41 1.19
N TYR A 32 3.25 25.14 1.01
CA TYR A 32 3.70 24.06 0.13
C TYR A 32 3.47 22.70 0.81
N ARG A 33 2.21 22.31 1.00
CA ARG A 33 1.86 20.91 1.23
C ARG A 33 2.00 20.21 -0.12
N ASN A 34 3.03 19.40 -0.27
CA ASN A 34 3.03 18.37 -1.29
C ASN A 34 1.83 17.45 -1.01
N GLU A 35 0.82 17.45 -1.88
CA GLU A 35 -0.31 16.51 -1.88
C GLU A 35 0.12 15.09 -2.32
N GLY A 36 1.27 14.60 -1.84
CA GLY A 36 1.89 13.37 -2.35
C GLY A 36 2.51 12.44 -1.32
N GLU A 37 2.47 12.75 -0.03
CA GLU A 37 3.00 11.85 1.00
C GLU A 37 1.85 11.00 1.57
N LYS A 38 1.48 9.93 0.84
CA LYS A 38 0.59 8.89 1.41
C LYS A 38 1.41 8.19 2.50
N THR A 39 1.04 8.40 3.76
CA THR A 39 1.72 7.80 4.91
C THR A 39 1.60 6.28 4.85
N ALA A 40 2.70 5.56 5.12
CA ALA A 40 2.70 4.10 5.16
C ALA A 40 1.51 3.55 5.98
N PRO A 41 0.82 2.51 5.49
CA PRO A 41 -0.32 1.92 6.19
C PRO A 41 0.16 1.33 7.52
N THR A 42 -0.69 1.43 8.53
CA THR A 42 -0.46 0.78 9.83
C THR A 42 -1.32 -0.47 9.91
N TYR A 43 -0.69 -1.63 9.93
CA TYR A 43 -1.37 -2.91 10.09
C TYR A 43 -1.39 -3.36 11.55
N PRO A 44 -2.43 -4.10 11.97
CA PRO A 44 -2.38 -4.85 13.21
C PRO A 44 -1.31 -5.94 13.17
N ILE A 45 -0.82 -6.32 14.36
CA ILE A 45 0.22 -7.35 14.55
C ILE A 45 -0.40 -8.53 15.30
N ASN A 46 -0.14 -9.75 14.85
CA ASN A 46 -0.65 -10.99 15.45
C ASN A 46 0.25 -11.52 16.59
N ALA A 47 -0.11 -12.67 17.17
CA ALA A 47 0.66 -13.29 18.27
C ALA A 47 2.08 -13.74 17.85
N ASN A 48 2.29 -13.99 16.56
CA ASN A 48 3.57 -14.38 15.96
C ASN A 48 4.40 -13.17 15.49
N ASN A 49 3.97 -11.96 15.86
CA ASN A 49 4.63 -10.70 15.54
C ASN A 49 4.66 -10.38 14.03
N GLU A 50 3.70 -10.91 13.29
CA GLU A 50 3.48 -10.67 11.85
C GLU A 50 2.38 -9.61 11.66
N THR A 51 2.53 -8.79 10.63
CA THR A 51 1.51 -7.84 10.21
C THR A 51 0.44 -8.51 9.35
N TYR A 52 -0.83 -8.15 9.53
CA TYR A 52 -1.92 -8.71 8.71
C TYR A 52 -2.87 -7.64 8.20
N GLY A 53 -3.33 -7.77 6.95
CA GLY A 53 -4.19 -6.75 6.35
C GLY A 53 -4.51 -6.95 4.89
N SER A 54 -5.15 -5.96 4.29
CA SER A 54 -5.52 -5.95 2.87
C SER A 54 -4.42 -5.33 2.02
N LEU A 55 -4.12 -5.93 0.87
CA LEU A 55 -3.26 -5.30 -0.14
C LEU A 55 -3.81 -3.98 -0.67
N ALA A 56 -5.11 -3.73 -0.53
CA ALA A 56 -5.71 -2.46 -0.92
C ALA A 56 -5.19 -1.26 -0.09
N ASP A 57 -4.69 -1.52 1.11
CA ASP A 57 -4.15 -0.48 2.00
C ASP A 57 -2.67 -0.17 1.69
N ALA A 58 -1.96 -1.11 1.04
CA ALA A 58 -0.59 -0.95 0.63
C ALA A 58 -0.39 0.22 -0.35
N ILE A 59 0.81 0.79 -0.33
CA ILE A 59 1.20 1.94 -1.18
C ILE A 59 2.25 1.50 -2.20
N SER A 60 3.09 0.57 -1.78
CA SER A 60 4.10 -0.14 -2.56
C SER A 60 4.23 -1.58 -2.05
N GLU A 61 4.94 -2.42 -2.81
CA GLU A 61 5.25 -3.80 -2.44
C GLU A 61 5.94 -3.88 -1.06
N ASP A 62 6.86 -2.95 -0.77
CA ASP A 62 7.55 -2.87 0.53
C ASP A 62 6.64 -2.52 1.74
N THR A 63 5.39 -2.13 1.47
CA THR A 63 4.40 -1.76 2.50
C THR A 63 3.21 -2.71 2.54
N GLU A 64 3.32 -3.86 1.87
CA GLU A 64 2.33 -4.93 2.00
C GLU A 64 2.49 -5.63 3.37
N PRO A 65 1.41 -6.15 3.96
CA PRO A 65 1.50 -6.91 5.21
C PRO A 65 2.11 -8.29 4.97
N ASP A 66 2.63 -8.91 6.04
CA ASP A 66 3.19 -10.28 6.02
C ASP A 66 2.09 -11.32 5.71
N LEU A 67 0.88 -11.10 6.24
CA LEU A 67 -0.31 -11.90 6.03
C LEU A 67 -1.36 -11.08 5.26
N VAL A 68 -1.67 -11.54 4.05
CA VAL A 68 -2.58 -10.88 3.11
C VAL A 68 -3.98 -11.45 3.22
N LEU A 69 -4.96 -10.59 3.48
CA LEU A 69 -6.37 -10.95 3.54
C LEU A 69 -6.87 -11.50 2.19
N VAL A 70 -7.50 -12.67 2.25
CA VAL A 70 -8.18 -13.32 1.13
C VAL A 70 -9.57 -13.81 1.52
N GLN A 71 -10.39 -14.08 0.52
CA GLN A 71 -11.68 -14.73 0.67
C GLN A 71 -11.68 -16.05 -0.11
N LEU A 72 -12.02 -17.14 0.57
CA LEU A 72 -12.25 -18.45 -0.04
C LEU A 72 -13.58 -18.48 -0.80
N ALA A 73 -13.76 -19.48 -1.66
CA ALA A 73 -14.95 -19.61 -2.51
C ALA A 73 -16.26 -19.77 -1.73
N ASP A 74 -16.20 -20.26 -0.49
CA ASP A 74 -17.33 -20.39 0.44
C ASP A 74 -17.65 -19.09 1.19
N GLY A 75 -16.88 -18.02 0.96
CA GLY A 75 -17.00 -16.73 1.63
C GLY A 75 -16.18 -16.60 2.92
N THR A 76 -15.51 -17.67 3.37
CA THR A 76 -14.64 -17.65 4.55
C THR A 76 -13.47 -16.70 4.33
N LEU A 77 -13.25 -15.77 5.27
CA LEU A 77 -12.09 -14.89 5.26
C LEU A 77 -10.91 -15.58 5.93
N GLY A 78 -9.72 -15.41 5.36
CA GLY A 78 -8.47 -15.89 5.93
C GLY A 78 -7.29 -15.11 5.36
N TYR A 79 -6.08 -15.62 5.58
CA TYR A 79 -4.85 -14.92 5.22
C TYR A 79 -3.89 -15.84 4.48
N VAL A 80 -3.23 -15.35 3.45
CA VAL A 80 -2.11 -16.03 2.79
C VAL A 80 -0.80 -15.32 3.15
N ARG A 81 0.32 -16.03 3.15
CA ARG A 81 1.62 -15.40 3.38
C ARG A 81 2.00 -14.58 2.15
N ASN A 82 2.51 -13.38 2.36
CA ASN A 82 2.93 -12.51 1.25
C ASN A 82 4.05 -13.15 0.42
N GLU A 83 4.99 -13.83 1.08
CA GLU A 83 6.06 -14.57 0.41
C GLU A 83 5.52 -15.64 -0.56
N ASP A 84 4.37 -16.26 -0.25
CA ASP A 84 3.71 -17.22 -1.14
C ASP A 84 3.01 -16.54 -2.32
N LEU A 85 2.81 -15.22 -2.27
CA LEU A 85 2.22 -14.41 -3.34
C LEU A 85 3.25 -13.81 -4.29
N THR A 86 4.54 -13.89 -3.95
CA THR A 86 5.62 -13.28 -4.71
C THR A 86 6.45 -14.37 -5.40
N GLY A 87 6.53 -14.32 -6.73
CA GLY A 87 7.34 -15.26 -7.50
C GLY A 87 8.85 -15.10 -7.28
N GLU A 88 9.63 -16.06 -7.80
CA GLU A 88 11.09 -16.04 -7.74
C GLU A 88 11.69 -14.72 -8.26
N VAL A 89 12.56 -14.10 -7.46
CA VAL A 89 13.33 -12.91 -7.83
C VAL A 89 14.68 -13.36 -8.42
N PRO A 90 15.08 -12.89 -9.62
CA PRO A 90 16.36 -13.26 -10.23
C PRO A 90 17.55 -12.76 -9.40
N ASN A 91 18.59 -13.58 -9.26
CA ASN A 91 19.79 -13.25 -8.49
C ASN A 91 20.85 -12.49 -9.32
N ASN A 92 20.72 -12.51 -10.64
CA ASN A 92 21.65 -11.87 -11.57
C ASN A 92 20.95 -11.44 -12.88
N PRO A 93 21.54 -10.51 -13.65
CA PRO A 93 20.95 -10.03 -14.90
C PRO A 93 20.69 -11.13 -15.93
N GLU A 94 21.58 -12.12 -16.06
CA GLU A 94 21.41 -13.23 -17.01
C GLU A 94 20.18 -14.08 -16.66
N GLU A 95 19.99 -14.38 -15.38
CA GLU A 95 18.81 -15.05 -14.84
C GLU A 95 17.55 -14.21 -15.04
N ALA A 96 17.62 -12.89 -14.84
CA ALA A 96 16.50 -11.99 -15.11
C ALA A 96 16.05 -12.03 -16.57
N VAL A 97 16.99 -12.07 -17.51
CA VAL A 97 16.69 -12.20 -18.95
C VAL A 97 16.10 -13.59 -19.26
N ALA A 98 16.63 -14.65 -18.66
CA ALA A 98 16.07 -15.99 -18.81
C ALA A 98 14.63 -16.08 -18.28
N MET A 99 14.37 -15.50 -17.10
CA MET A 99 13.03 -15.42 -16.51
C MET A 99 12.07 -14.57 -17.36
N GLN A 100 12.53 -13.44 -17.90
CA GLN A 100 11.76 -12.59 -18.81
C GLN A 100 11.36 -13.36 -20.08
N ILE A 101 12.32 -14.05 -20.71
CA ILE A 101 12.07 -14.88 -21.90
C ILE A 101 11.12 -16.04 -21.56
N GLU A 102 11.28 -16.70 -20.40
CA GLU A 102 10.37 -17.76 -19.97
C GLU A 102 8.95 -17.23 -19.73
N LYS A 103 8.83 -16.04 -19.12
CA LYS A 103 7.56 -15.34 -18.88
C LYS A 103 6.88 -14.92 -20.19
N GLU A 104 7.63 -14.47 -21.18
CA GLU A 104 7.08 -14.13 -22.51
C GLU A 104 6.63 -15.38 -23.29
N ASN A 105 7.23 -16.55 -23.01
CA ASN A 105 6.87 -17.83 -23.64
C ASN A 105 5.78 -18.61 -22.90
N ARG A 106 5.48 -18.27 -21.64
CA ARG A 106 4.37 -18.85 -20.86
C ARG A 106 3.32 -17.79 -20.61
N ILE A 107 2.14 -17.95 -21.19
CA ILE A 107 0.96 -17.07 -21.01
C ILE A 107 0.54 -16.91 -19.52
N GLN A 108 1.09 -17.67 -18.57
CA GLN A 108 0.44 -17.97 -17.30
C GLN A 108 1.33 -17.70 -16.08
N ARG A 109 1.50 -16.44 -15.68
CA ARG A 109 2.03 -16.08 -14.35
C ARG A 109 1.31 -14.87 -13.76
N ALA A 110 0.62 -15.05 -12.63
CA ALA A 110 0.07 -13.96 -11.81
C ALA A 110 1.08 -13.62 -10.69
N ARG A 111 1.57 -12.37 -10.63
CA ARG A 111 2.63 -11.95 -9.65
C ARG A 111 3.89 -12.84 -9.63
N GLY A 112 4.21 -13.51 -10.73
CA GLY A 112 5.37 -14.42 -10.82
C GLY A 112 5.09 -15.85 -10.33
N LEU A 113 3.90 -16.12 -9.81
CA LEU A 113 3.44 -17.45 -9.40
C LEU A 113 3.07 -18.30 -10.61
N LYS A 114 3.19 -19.62 -10.47
CA LYS A 114 2.73 -20.56 -11.50
C LYS A 114 1.21 -20.75 -11.36
N ILE A 115 0.51 -20.57 -12.48
CA ILE A 115 -0.92 -20.89 -12.55
C ILE A 115 -1.14 -22.39 -12.28
N GLY A 116 -2.18 -22.70 -11.51
CA GLY A 116 -2.52 -24.06 -11.09
C GLY A 116 -1.88 -24.49 -9.77
N GLU A 117 -1.06 -23.64 -9.14
CA GLU A 117 -0.59 -23.85 -7.77
C GLU A 117 -1.65 -23.40 -6.75
N THR A 118 -1.68 -24.10 -5.61
CA THR A 118 -2.52 -23.82 -4.44
C THR A 118 -1.69 -23.20 -3.33
N ILE A 119 -2.22 -22.15 -2.71
CA ILE A 119 -1.63 -21.49 -1.55
C ILE A 119 -2.50 -21.76 -0.33
N ASN A 120 -1.89 -22.10 0.80
CA ASN A 120 -2.64 -22.31 2.03
C ASN A 120 -3.24 -20.99 2.53
N VAL A 121 -4.50 -21.04 2.96
CA VAL A 121 -5.19 -19.94 3.63
C VAL A 121 -5.21 -20.23 5.11
N TYR A 122 -4.69 -19.31 5.92
CA TYR A 122 -4.53 -19.43 7.35
C TYR A 122 -5.51 -18.54 8.12
N ASP A 123 -5.61 -18.77 9.43
CA ASP A 123 -6.20 -17.84 10.39
C ASP A 123 -5.34 -16.58 10.58
N VAL A 124 -5.83 -15.63 11.38
CA VAL A 124 -5.15 -14.35 11.64
C VAL A 124 -3.78 -14.50 12.30
N ASN A 125 -3.53 -15.63 12.98
CA ASN A 125 -2.22 -15.91 13.58
C ASN A 125 -1.26 -16.64 12.62
N GLY A 126 -1.72 -17.02 11.43
CA GLY A 126 -0.88 -17.77 10.48
C GLY A 126 -0.58 -19.20 10.92
N GLU A 127 -1.37 -19.77 11.84
CA GLU A 127 -1.12 -21.07 12.48
C GLU A 127 -2.06 -22.17 11.98
N ILE A 128 -3.34 -21.84 11.79
CA ILE A 128 -4.38 -22.81 11.44
C ILE A 128 -4.71 -22.67 9.97
N ILE A 129 -4.60 -23.76 9.21
CA ILE A 129 -5.04 -23.82 7.81
C ILE A 129 -6.57 -23.89 7.77
N LEU A 130 -7.20 -22.89 7.15
CA LEU A 130 -8.64 -22.78 6.91
C LEU A 130 -9.05 -23.35 5.55
N GLY A 131 -8.15 -23.35 4.57
CA GLY A 131 -8.41 -23.87 3.23
C GLY A 131 -7.27 -23.62 2.25
N GLU A 132 -7.57 -23.71 0.97
CA GLU A 132 -6.61 -23.53 -0.12
C GLU A 132 -7.12 -22.47 -1.10
N PHE A 133 -6.24 -21.56 -1.50
CA PHE A 133 -6.46 -20.52 -2.50
C PHE A 133 -5.78 -20.93 -3.81
N PHE A 134 -6.56 -21.05 -4.88
CA PHE A 134 -6.08 -21.50 -6.18
C PHE A 134 -5.69 -20.30 -7.06
N ILE A 135 -4.52 -20.36 -7.67
CA ILE A 135 -4.05 -19.35 -8.62
C ILE A 135 -4.53 -19.71 -10.04
N PHE A 136 -5.46 -18.92 -10.57
CA PHE A 136 -6.00 -19.08 -11.93
C PHE A 136 -5.53 -17.95 -12.86
N ASP A 137 -5.34 -18.26 -14.14
CA ASP A 137 -5.01 -17.26 -15.19
C ASP A 137 -6.26 -16.56 -15.72
N GLU A 138 -7.31 -17.36 -15.92
CA GLU A 138 -8.63 -16.93 -16.30
C GLU A 138 -9.60 -17.39 -15.21
N LEU A 139 -10.56 -16.53 -14.83
CA LEU A 139 -11.72 -16.93 -14.05
C LEU A 139 -12.29 -18.18 -14.74
N PRO A 140 -12.31 -19.36 -14.08
CA PRO A 140 -12.95 -20.50 -14.70
C PRO A 140 -14.38 -20.08 -15.01
N ALA A 141 -14.89 -20.47 -16.19
CA ALA A 141 -16.27 -20.20 -16.62
C ALA A 141 -17.37 -20.75 -15.67
N LEU A 142 -16.99 -21.21 -14.48
CA LEU A 142 -17.79 -21.85 -13.44
C LEU A 142 -18.71 -20.91 -12.65
N ILE A 143 -18.73 -19.59 -12.94
CA ILE A 143 -19.71 -18.66 -12.32
C ILE A 143 -20.84 -18.22 -13.28
N ASN A 144 -20.78 -18.60 -14.57
CA ASN A 144 -21.85 -18.30 -15.54
C ASN A 144 -22.87 -19.43 -15.74
N GLU A 145 -22.76 -20.51 -14.98
CA GLU A 145 -23.76 -21.60 -14.97
C GLU A 145 -24.76 -21.36 -13.81
N THR A 146 -25.31 -20.15 -13.68
CA THR A 146 -26.68 -20.05 -13.15
C THR A 146 -27.58 -20.15 -14.37
N PRO A 147 -28.31 -21.27 -14.57
CA PRO A 147 -29.33 -21.29 -15.59
C PRO A 147 -30.29 -20.15 -15.24
N LEU A 148 -30.45 -19.20 -16.15
CA LEU A 148 -31.61 -18.33 -16.13
C LEU A 148 -32.81 -19.28 -16.20
N GLU A 149 -33.40 -19.60 -15.04
CA GLU A 149 -34.71 -20.22 -14.98
C GLU A 149 -35.66 -19.26 -15.67
N SER A 150 -35.94 -19.55 -16.94
CA SER A 150 -37.08 -19.02 -17.65
C SER A 150 -38.34 -19.45 -16.90
N LYS A 151 -39.03 -18.48 -16.31
CA LYS A 151 -40.44 -18.59 -15.94
C LYS A 151 -41.22 -17.52 -16.69
#